data_AF-A0A2V6S356-F1
#
_entry.id   AF-A0A2V6S356-F1
#
_cell.length_a   1.000
_cell.length_b   1.000
_cell.length_c   1.000
_cell.angle_alpha   90.00
_cell.angle_beta   90.00
_cell.angle_gamma   90.00
#
_symmetry.space_group_name_H-M   'P 1'
#
loop_
_entity.id
_entity.type
_entity.pdbx_description
1 polymer ?
#
loop_
_entity_poly.entity_id
_entity_poly.type
_entity_poly.pdbx_seq_one_letter_code
_entity_poly.pdbx_strand_id
1 'polypeptide(L)'
;MMVTETGLDGTRTEYFEVECAEPTLLALLRELFEEHWGEVIFGPCIEGAVFEGRFASRPRVSLLDGYVTVQVDGDEGWHFHLCIGENRGSAGLPTPPALAARRRCTRAAFFRSLDRAGRPGSWGVRMWNGAGEQMMTVFLPNPWIDPESRRYVREPDWARLTLWMRLRERFASVPSEPPPAHAEPPVTH
;
A
#
# COMPACT_ATOMS: atom_id res chain seq x y z
N MET A 1 4.26 11.00 -11.80
CA MET A 1 3.27 12.10 -11.97
C MET A 1 2.32 12.06 -10.77
N MET A 2 1.98 13.22 -10.19
CA MET A 2 1.02 13.28 -9.09
C MET A 2 -0.41 13.40 -9.64
N VAL A 3 -1.34 12.60 -9.13
CA VAL A 3 -2.77 12.65 -9.47
C VAL A 3 -3.57 12.87 -8.20
N THR A 4 -4.55 13.77 -8.23
CA THR A 4 -5.43 14.02 -7.08
C THR A 4 -6.84 13.52 -7.40
N GLU A 5 -7.38 12.67 -6.54
CA GLU A 5 -8.78 12.23 -6.57
C GLU A 5 -9.55 12.92 -5.43
N THR A 6 -10.80 13.32 -5.69
CA THR A 6 -11.69 13.93 -4.68
C THR A 6 -12.77 12.94 -4.28
N GLY A 7 -12.85 12.64 -2.99
CA GLY A 7 -13.88 11.77 -2.42
C GLY A 7 -15.24 12.44 -2.39
N LEU A 8 -16.31 11.64 -2.32
CA LEU A 8 -17.69 12.14 -2.21
C LEU A 8 -17.93 12.94 -0.92
N ASP A 9 -17.10 12.71 0.10
CA ASP A 9 -17.09 13.41 1.37
C ASP A 9 -16.22 14.68 1.36
N GLY A 10 -15.68 15.09 0.20
CA GLY A 10 -14.81 16.26 0.05
C GLY A 10 -13.38 16.07 0.53
N THR A 11 -12.99 14.87 0.98
CA THR A 11 -11.58 14.54 1.18
C THR A 11 -10.85 14.46 -0.16
N ARG A 12 -9.52 14.57 -0.14
CA ARG A 12 -8.69 14.41 -1.34
C ARG A 12 -7.65 13.34 -1.10
N THR A 13 -7.34 12.55 -2.11
CA THR A 13 -6.20 11.65 -2.09
C THR A 13 -5.23 12.02 -3.20
N GLU A 14 -3.98 12.26 -2.84
CA GLU A 14 -2.90 12.49 -3.78
C GLU A 14 -2.13 11.20 -3.98
N TYR A 15 -1.95 10.80 -5.24
CA TYR A 15 -1.28 9.58 -5.66
C TYR A 15 0.01 9.89 -6.39
N PHE A 16 1.04 9.13 -6.08
CA PHE A 16 2.36 9.17 -6.72
C PHE A 16 2.60 7.81 -7.37
N GLU A 17 2.41 7.77 -8.69
CA GLU A 17 2.40 6.54 -9.48
C GLU A 17 3.74 5.79 -9.41
N VAL A 18 3.64 4.47 -9.30
CA VAL A 18 4.73 3.49 -9.31
C VAL A 18 4.64 2.69 -10.61
N GLU A 19 5.78 2.43 -11.24
CA GLU A 19 5.83 1.58 -12.42
C GLU A 19 5.37 0.15 -12.08
N CYS A 20 4.35 -0.34 -12.78
CA CYS A 20 3.76 -1.67 -12.57
C CYS A 20 4.52 -2.80 -13.31
N ALA A 21 5.84 -2.73 -13.33
CA ALA A 21 6.69 -3.85 -13.78
C ALA A 21 6.82 -4.88 -12.65
N GLU A 22 6.74 -6.18 -12.96
CA GLU A 22 6.82 -7.26 -11.97
C GLU A 22 8.05 -7.15 -11.05
N PRO A 23 9.28 -6.87 -11.54
CA PRO A 23 10.44 -6.70 -10.66
C PRO A 23 10.33 -5.50 -9.72
N THR A 24 9.73 -4.39 -10.18
CA THR A 24 9.53 -3.17 -9.39
C THR A 24 8.54 -3.41 -8.27
N LEU A 25 7.40 -4.01 -8.58
CA LEU A 25 6.37 -4.35 -7.60
C LEU A 25 6.87 -5.41 -6.59
N LEU A 26 7.61 -6.42 -7.05
CA LEU A 26 8.23 -7.41 -6.16
C LEU A 26 9.20 -6.76 -5.19
N ALA A 27 10.07 -5.86 -5.66
CA ALA A 27 11.02 -5.15 -4.81
C ALA A 27 10.30 -4.27 -3.77
N LEU A 28 9.23 -3.57 -4.16
CA LEU A 28 8.40 -2.79 -3.24
C LEU A 28 7.74 -3.67 -2.18
N LEU A 29 7.14 -4.80 -2.58
CA LEU A 29 6.50 -5.72 -1.64
C LEU A 29 7.49 -6.36 -0.67
N ARG A 30 8.73 -6.63 -1.10
CA ARG A 30 9.80 -7.09 -0.19
C ARG A 30 10.21 -6.03 0.82
N GLU A 31 10.34 -4.77 0.43
CA GLU A 31 10.58 -3.69 1.38
C GLU A 31 9.44 -3.62 2.41
N LEU A 32 8.19 -3.67 1.97
CA LEU A 32 7.03 -3.56 2.87
C LEU A 32 6.89 -4.76 3.81
N PHE A 33 7.07 -5.98 3.30
CA PHE A 33 6.72 -7.20 4.04
C PHE A 33 7.91 -8.03 4.52
N GLU A 34 9.12 -7.86 4.00
CA GLU A 34 10.30 -8.53 4.58
C GLU A 34 11.08 -7.61 5.50
N GLU A 35 11.19 -6.31 5.16
CA GLU A 35 11.97 -5.34 5.93
C GLU A 35 11.11 -4.54 6.92
N HIS A 36 9.94 -4.08 6.50
CA HIS A 36 9.09 -3.15 7.26
C HIS A 36 7.77 -3.75 7.78
N TRP A 37 7.67 -5.08 7.83
CA TRP A 37 6.43 -5.79 8.19
C TRP A 37 5.84 -5.37 9.55
N GLY A 38 6.70 -5.03 10.51
CA GLY A 38 6.30 -4.63 11.86
C GLY A 38 5.77 -3.20 11.95
N GLU A 39 5.94 -2.41 10.88
CA GLU A 39 5.59 -0.99 10.83
C GLU A 39 4.33 -0.73 9.99
N VAL A 40 3.85 -1.72 9.24
CA VAL A 40 2.76 -1.57 8.28
C VAL A 40 1.47 -2.26 8.73
N ILE A 41 0.35 -1.69 8.29
CA ILE A 41 -0.99 -2.29 8.36
C ILE A 41 -1.46 -2.42 6.93
N PHE A 42 -2.15 -3.51 6.59
CA PHE A 42 -2.48 -3.74 5.20
C PHE A 42 -3.79 -4.49 5.02
N GLY A 43 -4.37 -4.37 3.84
CA GLY A 43 -5.44 -5.22 3.37
C GLY A 43 -6.36 -4.49 2.38
N PRO A 44 -7.40 -5.16 1.87
CA PRO A 44 -8.41 -4.54 1.04
C PRO A 44 -9.19 -3.48 1.84
N CYS A 45 -9.25 -2.27 1.30
CA CYS A 45 -9.95 -1.11 1.84
C CYS A 45 -10.89 -0.55 0.76
N ILE A 46 -12.08 -1.12 0.63
CA ILE A 46 -13.10 -0.71 -0.34
C ILE A 46 -14.27 -0.04 0.36
N GLU A 47 -15.06 0.73 -0.39
CA GLU A 47 -16.29 1.31 0.13
C GLU A 47 -17.22 0.19 0.63
N GLY A 48 -17.53 0.22 1.93
CA GLY A 48 -18.38 -0.77 2.60
C GLY A 48 -17.65 -1.98 3.20
N ALA A 49 -16.33 -2.15 3.00
CA ALA A 49 -15.57 -3.22 3.67
C ALA A 49 -14.07 -2.91 3.77
N VAL A 50 -13.53 -3.01 4.99
CA VAL A 50 -12.11 -2.88 5.28
C VAL A 50 -11.66 -4.08 6.10
N PHE A 51 -10.63 -4.78 5.62
CA PHE A 51 -9.95 -5.84 6.36
C PHE A 51 -8.51 -5.40 6.58
N GLU A 52 -8.08 -5.33 7.84
CA GLU A 52 -6.73 -4.92 8.19
C GLU A 52 -5.98 -6.07 8.88
N GLY A 53 -4.83 -6.41 8.31
CA GLY A 53 -3.89 -7.39 8.82
C GLY A 53 -2.64 -6.73 9.39
N ARG A 54 -2.03 -7.45 10.33
CA ARG A 54 -0.67 -7.21 10.83
C ARG A 54 -0.02 -8.57 11.04
N PHE A 55 1.26 -8.66 10.78
CA PHE A 55 2.02 -9.87 11.09
C PHE A 55 2.52 -9.84 12.53
N ALA A 56 2.50 -11.00 13.20
CA ALA A 56 3.09 -11.17 14.54
C ALA A 56 4.60 -11.50 14.47
N SER A 57 5.07 -11.95 13.31
CA SER A 57 6.46 -12.32 13.04
C SER A 57 6.78 -12.04 11.58
N ARG A 58 8.08 -11.94 11.25
CA ARG A 58 8.55 -11.65 9.89
C ARG A 58 7.98 -12.66 8.89
N PRO A 59 7.21 -12.21 7.87
CA PRO A 59 6.79 -13.07 6.78
C PRO A 59 7.88 -13.16 5.71
N ARG A 60 7.68 -14.08 4.77
CA ARG A 60 8.48 -14.28 3.55
C ARG A 60 7.67 -13.84 2.34
N VAL A 61 8.34 -13.24 1.37
CA VAL A 61 7.76 -12.87 0.08
C VAL A 61 8.32 -13.77 -1.03
N SER A 62 7.48 -14.60 -1.63
CA SER A 62 7.82 -15.45 -2.77
C SER A 62 7.02 -15.06 -4.01
N LEU A 63 7.50 -15.46 -5.20
CA LEU A 63 6.86 -15.17 -6.48
C LEU A 63 6.73 -16.47 -7.28
N LEU A 64 5.53 -16.76 -7.78
CA LEU A 64 5.26 -17.87 -8.68
C LEU A 64 4.18 -17.47 -9.69
N ASP A 65 4.46 -17.64 -10.98
CA ASP A 65 3.50 -17.43 -12.08
C ASP A 65 2.74 -16.09 -11.99
N GLY A 66 3.48 -15.00 -11.76
CA GLY A 66 2.96 -13.64 -11.64
C GLY A 66 2.33 -13.30 -10.29
N TYR A 67 2.17 -14.28 -9.40
CA TYR A 67 1.60 -14.09 -8.06
C TYR A 67 2.68 -14.01 -6.99
N VAL A 68 2.70 -12.90 -6.26
CA VAL A 68 3.41 -12.82 -4.98
C VAL A 68 2.59 -13.50 -3.92
N THR A 69 3.24 -14.35 -3.13
CA THR A 69 2.71 -14.90 -1.88
C THR A 69 3.45 -14.25 -0.71
N VAL A 70 2.69 -13.75 0.27
CA VAL A 70 3.23 -13.27 1.54
C VAL A 70 2.69 -14.14 2.66
N GLN A 71 3.59 -14.83 3.36
CA GLN A 71 3.23 -15.83 4.36
C GLN A 71 4.25 -15.86 5.50
N VAL A 72 3.82 -16.26 6.70
CA VAL A 72 4.75 -16.54 7.81
C VAL A 72 5.21 -18.00 7.69
N ASP A 73 6.52 -18.24 7.79
CA ASP A 73 7.05 -19.60 7.75
C ASP A 73 6.52 -20.42 8.93
N GLY A 74 5.94 -21.59 8.65
CA GLY A 74 5.37 -22.48 9.66
C GLY A 74 3.95 -22.12 10.10
N ASP A 75 3.33 -21.09 9.53
CA ASP A 75 1.91 -20.74 9.73
C ASP A 75 1.18 -20.69 8.38
N GLU A 76 0.43 -21.75 8.08
CA GLU A 76 -0.39 -21.84 6.87
C GLU A 76 -1.78 -21.22 7.06
N GLY A 77 -2.16 -20.86 8.29
CA GLY A 77 -3.50 -20.40 8.64
C GLY A 77 -3.83 -19.02 8.09
N TRP A 78 -2.81 -18.21 7.77
CA TRP A 78 -3.01 -16.88 7.24
C TRP A 78 -1.90 -16.49 6.24
N HIS A 79 -2.29 -16.17 5.00
CA HIS A 79 -1.43 -15.66 3.95
C HIS A 79 -2.26 -14.96 2.88
N PHE A 80 -1.63 -14.22 1.97
CA PHE A 80 -2.33 -13.62 0.83
C PHE A 80 -1.50 -13.69 -0.46
N HIS A 81 -2.22 -13.53 -1.57
CA HIS A 81 -1.67 -13.60 -2.93
C HIS A 81 -2.03 -12.35 -3.73
N LEU A 82 -1.04 -11.76 -4.41
CA LEU A 82 -1.22 -10.59 -5.28
C LEU A 82 -0.65 -10.87 -6.67
N CYS A 83 -1.46 -10.76 -7.72
CA CYS A 83 -0.98 -10.89 -9.10
C CYS A 83 -0.28 -9.60 -9.54
N ILE A 84 1.05 -9.56 -9.46
CA ILE A 84 1.86 -8.39 -9.83
C ILE A 84 2.47 -8.51 -11.23
N GLY A 85 2.35 -9.69 -11.86
CA GLY A 85 2.96 -9.99 -13.13
C GLY A 85 2.07 -10.81 -14.06
N GLU A 86 2.70 -11.45 -15.04
CA GLU A 86 1.97 -12.26 -16.01
C GLU A 86 1.63 -13.62 -15.40
N ASN A 87 0.33 -13.93 -15.30
CA ASN A 87 -0.14 -15.24 -14.88
C ASN A 87 -0.46 -16.12 -16.10
N ARG A 88 0.37 -17.13 -16.35
CA ARG A 88 0.27 -18.01 -17.52
C ARG A 88 -0.53 -19.27 -17.26
N GLY A 89 -0.59 -19.72 -16.01
CA GLY A 89 -1.17 -21.00 -15.65
C GLY A 89 -0.27 -22.18 -16.04
N SER A 90 -0.73 -23.39 -15.74
CA SER A 90 0.00 -24.62 -16.06
C SER A 90 -0.17 -25.01 -17.54
N ALA A 91 0.72 -25.84 -18.08
CA ALA A 91 0.60 -26.32 -19.46
C ALA A 91 -0.72 -27.08 -19.74
N GLY A 92 -1.26 -27.80 -18.76
CA GLY A 92 -2.53 -28.53 -18.88
C GLY A 92 -3.78 -27.69 -18.65
N LEU A 93 -3.62 -26.48 -18.08
CA LEU A 93 -4.70 -25.54 -17.81
C LEU A 93 -4.15 -24.09 -17.90
N PRO A 94 -3.92 -23.58 -19.12
CA PRO A 94 -3.38 -22.25 -19.32
C PRO A 94 -4.41 -21.19 -18.91
N THR A 95 -3.93 -20.07 -18.38
CA THR A 95 -4.76 -18.92 -18.06
C THR A 95 -5.16 -18.20 -19.35
N PRO A 96 -6.47 -17.98 -19.62
CA PRO A 96 -6.90 -17.21 -20.78
C PRO A 96 -6.31 -15.79 -20.78
N PRO A 97 -5.84 -15.24 -21.92
CA PRO A 97 -5.18 -13.93 -21.96
C PRO A 97 -6.00 -12.79 -21.33
N ALA A 98 -7.32 -12.76 -21.57
CA ALA A 98 -8.20 -11.76 -20.98
C ALA A 98 -8.25 -11.85 -19.44
N LEU A 99 -8.18 -13.07 -18.89
CA LEU A 99 -8.16 -13.29 -17.46
C LEU A 99 -6.81 -12.91 -16.86
N ALA A 100 -5.70 -13.24 -17.53
CA ALA A 100 -4.36 -12.82 -17.12
C ALA A 100 -4.25 -11.28 -17.07
N ALA A 101 -4.76 -10.59 -18.08
CA ALA A 101 -4.80 -9.13 -18.14
C ALA A 101 -5.64 -8.53 -17.01
N ARG A 102 -6.80 -9.14 -16.69
CA ARG A 102 -7.64 -8.69 -15.57
C ARG A 102 -6.98 -8.86 -14.21
N ARG A 103 -6.31 -10.00 -13.98
CA ARG A 103 -5.67 -10.33 -12.69
C ARG A 103 -4.50 -9.41 -12.36
N ARG A 104 -3.66 -9.13 -13.35
CA ARG A 104 -2.40 -8.40 -13.17
C ARG A 104 -2.62 -7.00 -12.60
N CYS A 105 -1.75 -6.58 -11.68
CA CYS A 105 -1.64 -5.20 -11.21
C CYS A 105 -1.33 -4.26 -12.38
N THR A 106 -2.18 -3.26 -12.62
CA THR A 106 -1.97 -2.26 -13.69
C THR A 106 -1.86 -0.84 -13.16
N ARG A 107 -2.15 -0.62 -11.88
CA ARG A 107 -1.88 0.64 -11.19
C ARG A 107 -1.35 0.33 -9.80
N ALA A 108 -0.31 1.04 -9.40
CA ALA A 108 0.20 1.06 -8.05
C ALA A 108 0.67 2.48 -7.76
N ALA A 109 0.38 3.00 -6.58
CA ALA A 109 0.76 4.35 -6.23
C ALA A 109 1.00 4.48 -4.73
N PHE A 110 2.01 5.27 -4.35
CA PHE A 110 2.02 5.85 -3.01
C PHE A 110 0.87 6.83 -2.90
N PHE A 111 0.27 6.97 -1.73
CA PHE A 111 -0.76 7.97 -1.49
C PHE A 111 -0.52 8.76 -0.22
N ARG A 112 -1.08 9.97 -0.19
CA ARG A 112 -1.47 10.65 1.04
C ARG A 112 -2.91 11.14 0.94
N SER A 113 -3.68 10.93 1.99
CA SER A 113 -5.04 11.48 2.11
C SER A 113 -5.00 12.84 2.79
N LEU A 114 -5.86 13.74 2.37
CA LEU A 114 -6.03 15.09 2.89
C LEU A 114 -7.49 15.27 3.28
N ASP A 115 -7.72 15.86 4.45
CA ASP A 115 -9.07 16.28 4.84
C ASP A 115 -9.58 17.46 3.99
N ARG A 116 -10.79 17.93 4.27
CA ARG A 116 -11.41 19.07 3.57
C ARG A 116 -10.62 20.37 3.70
N ALA A 117 -9.84 20.53 4.77
CA ALA A 117 -8.97 21.68 5.01
C ALA A 117 -7.58 21.50 4.36
N GLY A 118 -7.33 20.34 3.74
CA GLY A 118 -6.04 20.02 3.12
C GLY A 118 -5.00 19.47 4.09
N ARG A 119 -5.36 19.12 5.33
CA ARG A 119 -4.44 18.55 6.31
C ARG A 119 -4.25 17.06 6.04
N PRO A 120 -3.00 16.55 6.03
CA PRO A 120 -2.75 15.16 5.69
C PRO A 120 -3.12 14.21 6.83
N GLY A 121 -3.86 13.15 6.49
CA GLY A 121 -4.45 12.21 7.44
C GLY A 121 -3.79 10.83 7.50
N SER A 122 -3.45 10.27 6.33
CA SER A 122 -2.90 8.92 6.20
C SER A 122 -1.97 8.83 4.99
N TRP A 123 -0.96 7.97 5.08
CA TRP A 123 0.04 7.71 4.05
C TRP A 123 0.16 6.21 3.79
N GLY A 124 0.46 5.83 2.56
CA GLY A 124 0.56 4.42 2.23
C GLY A 124 0.89 4.14 0.77
N VAL A 125 0.67 2.89 0.38
CA VAL A 125 0.71 2.37 -0.99
C VAL A 125 -0.64 1.73 -1.29
N ARG A 126 -1.15 1.90 -2.51
CA ARG A 126 -2.37 1.23 -2.98
C ARG A 126 -2.14 0.60 -4.34
N MET A 127 -2.74 -0.56 -4.57
CA MET A 127 -2.61 -1.36 -5.79
C MET A 127 -3.98 -1.70 -6.38
N TRP A 128 -4.08 -1.71 -7.70
CA TRP A 128 -5.28 -2.06 -8.46
C TRP A 128 -4.95 -2.99 -9.63
N ASN A 129 -5.87 -3.92 -9.90
CA ASN A 129 -5.73 -4.87 -11.01
C ASN A 129 -6.15 -4.26 -12.35
N GLY A 130 -6.07 -5.06 -13.43
CA GLY A 130 -6.44 -4.67 -14.79
C GLY A 130 -7.91 -4.32 -15.01
N ALA A 131 -8.79 -4.61 -14.05
CA ALA A 131 -10.19 -4.14 -14.03
C ALA A 131 -10.39 -2.86 -13.21
N GLY A 132 -9.33 -2.28 -12.64
CA GLY A 132 -9.42 -1.13 -11.74
C GLY A 132 -9.94 -1.48 -10.34
N GLU A 133 -10.03 -2.77 -9.99
CA GLU A 133 -10.46 -3.22 -8.68
C GLU A 133 -9.29 -3.09 -7.69
N GLN A 134 -9.56 -2.59 -6.48
CA GLN A 134 -8.52 -2.48 -5.46
C GLN A 134 -8.06 -3.87 -5.03
N MET A 135 -6.75 -4.10 -5.07
CA MET A 135 -6.11 -5.34 -4.63
C MET A 135 -5.68 -5.25 -3.16
N MET A 136 -4.99 -4.16 -2.81
CA MET A 136 -4.30 -3.99 -1.53
C MET A 136 -4.12 -2.52 -1.22
N THR A 137 -4.32 -2.15 0.03
CA THR A 137 -3.80 -0.91 0.62
C THR A 137 -2.81 -1.29 1.72
N VAL A 138 -1.63 -0.66 1.73
CA VAL A 138 -0.64 -0.77 2.80
C VAL A 138 -0.49 0.61 3.44
N PHE A 139 -0.93 0.75 4.67
CA PHE A 139 -0.74 1.95 5.48
C PHE A 139 0.65 1.95 6.10
N LEU A 140 1.36 3.06 5.91
CA LEU A 140 2.68 3.32 6.46
C LEU A 140 2.55 4.11 7.79
N PRO A 141 3.62 4.21 8.60
CA PRO A 141 3.58 4.88 9.89
C PRO A 141 2.95 6.28 9.83
N ASN A 142 2.00 6.54 10.73
CA ASN A 142 1.24 7.78 10.78
C ASN A 142 1.75 8.70 11.91
N PRO A 143 2.15 9.96 11.63
CA PRO A 143 2.58 10.93 12.63
C PRO A 143 1.59 11.17 13.77
N TRP A 144 0.29 10.99 13.49
CA TRP A 144 -0.80 11.29 14.41
C TRP A 144 -1.25 10.08 15.22
N ILE A 145 -0.67 8.90 15.02
CA ILE A 145 -1.10 7.66 15.70
C ILE A 145 0.07 7.07 16.47
N ASP A 146 -0.13 6.89 17.77
CA ASP A 146 0.80 6.16 18.61
C ASP A 146 0.83 4.67 18.21
N PRO A 147 2.00 4.08 17.89
CA PRO A 147 2.08 2.74 17.30
C PRO A 147 1.68 1.63 18.28
N GLU A 148 1.85 1.86 19.59
CA GLU A 148 1.54 0.88 20.63
C GLU A 148 0.05 0.90 20.98
N SER A 149 -0.46 2.06 21.39
CA SER A 149 -1.84 2.27 21.83
C SER A 149 -2.83 2.42 20.68
N ARG A 150 -2.35 2.75 19.47
CA ARG A 150 -3.16 3.02 18.26
C ARG A 150 -4.13 4.20 18.43
N ARG A 151 -3.80 5.13 19.33
CA ARG A 151 -4.61 6.32 19.62
C ARG A 151 -4.01 7.54 18.97
N TYR A 152 -4.88 8.53 18.73
CA TYR A 152 -4.44 9.84 18.27
C TYR A 152 -3.56 10.54 19.32
N VAL A 153 -2.46 11.11 18.86
CA VAL A 153 -1.56 11.93 19.68
C VAL A 153 -1.85 13.42 19.47
N ARG A 154 -1.47 14.24 20.46
CA ARG A 154 -1.63 15.71 20.38
C ARG A 154 -0.54 16.39 19.55
N GLU A 155 0.67 15.85 19.60
CA GLU A 155 1.82 16.35 18.86
C GLU A 155 2.24 15.31 17.83
N PRO A 156 2.38 15.68 16.54
CA PRO A 156 2.72 14.72 15.50
C PRO A 156 4.21 14.34 15.57
N ASP A 157 4.49 13.06 15.41
CA ASP A 157 5.85 12.56 15.20
C ASP A 157 6.17 12.49 13.71
N TRP A 158 6.74 13.57 13.17
CA TRP A 158 7.05 13.68 11.75
C TRP A 158 8.14 12.73 11.27
N ALA A 159 8.97 12.19 12.16
CA ALA A 159 10.00 11.21 11.77
C ALA A 159 9.37 9.92 11.22
N ARG A 160 8.09 9.65 11.53
CA ARG A 160 7.32 8.52 10.98
C ARG A 160 7.15 8.59 9.47
N LEU A 161 7.23 9.78 8.87
CA LEU A 161 7.14 9.93 7.43
C LEU A 161 8.43 9.52 6.70
N THR A 162 9.55 9.31 7.40
CA THR A 162 10.83 8.94 6.77
C THR A 162 10.71 7.69 5.91
N LEU A 163 10.02 6.66 6.39
CA LEU A 163 9.84 5.43 5.61
C LEU A 163 9.03 5.68 4.34
N TRP A 164 7.88 6.37 4.45
CA TRP A 164 7.04 6.70 3.29
C TRP A 164 7.79 7.54 2.26
N MET A 165 8.51 8.57 2.69
CA MET A 165 9.30 9.42 1.81
C MET A 165 10.41 8.63 1.10
N ARG A 166 11.17 7.81 1.83
CA ARG A 166 12.26 6.99 1.28
C ARG A 166 11.76 6.01 0.22
N LEU A 167 10.68 5.28 0.52
CA LEU A 167 10.10 4.33 -0.43
C LEU A 167 9.50 5.05 -1.64
N ARG A 168 8.78 6.15 -1.43
CA ARG A 168 8.21 6.96 -2.52
C ARG A 168 9.29 7.53 -3.42
N GLU A 169 10.39 8.02 -2.86
CA GLU A 169 11.53 8.51 -3.63
C GLU A 169 12.13 7.41 -4.49
N ARG A 170 12.34 6.22 -3.92
CA ARG A 170 12.90 5.07 -4.63
C ARG A 170 12.00 4.52 -5.74
N PHE A 171 10.69 4.40 -5.49
CA PHE A 171 9.78 3.65 -6.36
C PHE A 171 8.86 4.52 -7.23
N ALA A 172 8.68 5.80 -6.88
CA ALA A 172 7.88 6.77 -7.64
C ALA A 172 8.71 7.98 -8.11
N SER A 173 10.03 8.02 -7.81
CA SER A 173 10.94 9.10 -8.19
C SER A 173 10.48 10.48 -7.69
N VAL A 174 9.82 10.53 -6.53
CA VAL A 174 9.37 11.78 -5.90
C VAL A 174 10.26 12.10 -4.72
N PRO A 175 11.05 13.19 -4.76
CA PRO A 175 11.99 13.53 -3.70
C PRO A 175 11.33 13.62 -2.33
N SER A 176 12.11 13.32 -1.29
CA SER A 176 11.72 13.58 0.10
C SER A 176 11.38 15.07 0.30
N GLU A 177 10.39 15.34 1.15
CA GLU A 177 9.88 16.68 1.43
C GLU A 177 10.08 17.04 2.90
N PRO A 178 10.17 18.33 3.27
CA PRO A 178 10.19 18.70 4.68
C PRO A 178 8.87 18.30 5.37
N PRO A 179 8.88 18.09 6.69
CA PRO A 179 7.66 17.88 7.46
C PRO A 179 6.60 18.95 7.18
N PRO A 180 5.29 18.60 7.20
CA PRO A 180 4.23 19.58 7.09
C PRO A 180 4.37 20.70 8.12
N ALA A 181 4.19 21.95 7.67
CA ALA A 181 4.23 23.12 8.56
C ALA A 181 3.02 23.19 9.51
N HIS A 182 1.92 22.49 9.17
CA HIS A 182 0.70 22.48 9.95
C HIS A 182 0.73 21.36 10.99
N ALA A 183 0.70 21.73 12.27
CA ALA A 183 0.65 20.83 13.42
C ALA A 183 -0.76 20.70 14.02
N GLU A 184 -1.80 20.86 13.21
CA GLU A 184 -3.17 20.54 13.63
C GLU A 184 -3.52 19.10 13.23
N PRO A 185 -4.09 18.30 14.15
CA PRO A 185 -4.52 16.96 13.81
C PRO A 185 -5.61 17.01 12.72
N PRO A 186 -5.59 16.08 11.77
CA PRO A 186 -6.65 15.95 10.77
C PRO A 186 -7.98 15.66 11.48
N VAL A 187 -9.08 16.22 10.97
CA VAL A 187 -10.40 15.78 11.41
C VAL A 187 -10.68 14.46 10.72
N THR A 188 -10.64 13.38 11.50
CA THR A 188 -11.06 12.06 11.04
C THR A 188 -12.53 11.84 11.40
N HIS A 189 -13.24 11.13 10.53
CA HIS A 189 -14.66 10.82 10.67
C HIS A 189 -14.93 9.97 11.92
#